data_AF-A0A3D1LCM1-F1
#
_entry.id   AF-A0A3D1LCM1-F1
#
_cell.length_a   1.000
_cell.length_b   1.000
_cell.length_c   1.000
_cell.angle_alpha   90.00
_cell.angle_beta   90.00
_cell.angle_gamma   90.00
#
_symmetry.space_group_name_H-M   'P 1'
#
loop_
_entity.id
_entity.type
_entity.pdbx_description
1 polymer ?
#
loop_
_entity_poly.entity_id
_entity_poly.type
_entity_poly.pdbx_seq_one_letter_code
_entity_poly.pdbx_strand_id
1 'polypeptide(L)'
;MKKNTSHALVRIIVIAAMLVLVVAAAIQCANGKSLAETAWSLLPPVIAIVLALVSKEAYSSLFIGVVVGALFTTNFAPVAALDAVVNEGLIAAIADNAGIFLFLVLLGIIVALVNAAGGSAAFGRWAETHIKTHAGAQFATFILGVLIFIDDYFNCLTVGSV
;
A
#
# COMPACT_ATOMS: atom_id res chain seq x y z
N MET A 1 -15.82 26.13 20.98
CA MET A 1 -15.35 24.73 20.96
C MET A 1 -16.31 23.88 20.14
N LYS A 2 -16.06 23.68 18.83
CA LYS A 2 -16.93 22.89 17.93
C LYS A 2 -16.04 21.86 17.22
N LYS A 3 -15.69 20.79 17.93
CA LYS A 3 -14.66 19.81 17.51
C LYS A 3 -15.34 18.56 16.92
N ASN A 4 -15.07 18.31 15.65
CA ASN A 4 -14.84 16.96 15.11
C ASN A 4 -16.02 15.97 15.01
N THR A 5 -17.28 16.40 14.89
CA THR A 5 -18.41 15.47 14.64
C THR A 5 -18.48 14.98 13.19
N SER A 6 -18.02 15.78 12.21
CA SER A 6 -18.05 15.42 10.78
C SER A 6 -17.15 14.23 10.42
N HIS A 7 -15.96 14.11 11.00
CA HIS A 7 -15.05 12.99 10.71
C HIS A 7 -15.49 11.69 11.40
N ALA A 8 -16.12 11.79 12.57
CA ALA A 8 -16.69 10.64 13.25
C ALA A 8 -17.88 10.05 12.47
N LEU A 9 -18.75 10.92 11.94
CA LEU A 9 -19.88 10.50 11.10
C LEU A 9 -19.41 9.85 9.79
N VAL A 10 -18.40 10.41 9.11
CA VAL A 10 -17.83 9.81 7.89
C VAL A 10 -17.20 8.44 8.18
N ARG A 11 -16.47 8.30 9.29
CA ARG A 11 -15.92 7.00 9.73
C ARG A 11 -17.02 5.97 9.97
N ILE A 12 -18.08 6.35 10.67
CA ILE A 12 -19.21 5.48 10.96
C ILE A 12 -19.94 5.08 9.68
N ILE A 13 -20.16 6.03 8.76
CA ILE A 13 -20.84 5.77 7.48
C ILE A 13 -20.01 4.84 6.59
N VAL A 14 -18.70 5.04 6.53
CA VAL A 14 -17.79 4.18 5.75
C VAL A 14 -17.69 2.78 6.34
N ILE A 15 -17.55 2.68 7.67
CA ILE A 15 -17.55 1.39 8.37
C ILE A 15 -18.89 0.69 8.14
N ALA A 16 -20.02 1.38 8.31
CA ALA A 16 -21.35 0.81 8.09
C ALA A 16 -21.57 0.39 6.63
N ALA A 17 -21.17 1.20 5.65
CA ALA A 17 -21.28 0.87 4.23
C ALA A 17 -20.42 -0.35 3.85
N MET A 18 -19.20 -0.46 4.40
CA MET A 18 -18.37 -1.63 4.20
C MET A 18 -18.90 -2.86 4.93
N LEU A 19 -19.45 -2.70 6.13
CA LEU A 19 -20.10 -3.80 6.86
C LEU A 19 -21.30 -4.32 6.06
N VAL A 20 -22.10 -3.43 5.47
CA VAL A 20 -23.21 -3.79 4.58
C VAL A 20 -22.74 -4.48 3.30
N LEU A 21 -21.64 -4.04 2.69
CA LEU A 21 -21.05 -4.68 1.50
C LEU A 21 -20.49 -6.07 1.82
N VAL A 22 -19.83 -6.24 2.97
CA VAL A 22 -19.32 -7.53 3.44
C VAL A 22 -20.48 -8.48 3.78
N VAL A 23 -21.55 -7.98 4.41
CA VAL A 23 -22.75 -8.77 4.72
C VAL A 23 -23.51 -9.15 3.44
N ALA A 24 -23.63 -8.25 2.47
CA ALA A 24 -24.23 -8.58 1.17
C ALA A 24 -23.44 -9.68 0.46
N ALA A 25 -22.11 -9.55 0.39
CA ALA A 25 -21.24 -10.59 -0.15
C ALA A 25 -21.39 -11.93 0.60
N ALA A 26 -21.46 -11.90 1.93
CA ALA A 26 -21.71 -13.10 2.74
C ALA A 26 -23.04 -13.79 2.37
N ILE A 27 -24.09 -13.01 2.08
CA ILE A 27 -25.39 -13.53 1.60
C ILE A 27 -25.25 -14.16 0.21
N GLN A 28 -24.45 -13.59 -0.70
CA GLN A 28 -24.19 -14.23 -1.99
C GLN A 28 -23.34 -15.51 -1.89
N CYS A 29 -22.39 -15.57 -0.95
CA CYS A 29 -21.62 -16.79 -0.66
C CYS A 29 -22.52 -17.90 -0.09
N ALA A 30 -23.46 -17.55 0.79
CA ALA A 30 -24.45 -18.50 1.34
C ALA A 30 -25.40 -19.09 0.28
N ASN A 31 -25.54 -18.43 -0.88
CA ASN A 31 -26.31 -18.92 -2.03
C ASN A 31 -25.53 -19.86 -2.97
N GLY A 32 -24.32 -20.30 -2.59
CA GLY A 32 -23.58 -21.36 -3.28
C GLY A 32 -22.84 -20.93 -4.56
N LYS A 33 -22.63 -19.62 -4.78
CA LYS A 33 -21.81 -19.10 -5.89
C LYS A 33 -20.42 -18.72 -5.39
N SER A 34 -19.38 -19.26 -6.03
CA SER A 34 -17.98 -18.86 -5.77
C SER A 34 -17.81 -17.38 -6.08
N LEU A 35 -17.58 -16.56 -5.05
CA LEU A 35 -17.40 -15.11 -5.18
C LEU A 35 -16.04 -14.73 -5.79
N ALA A 36 -15.08 -15.65 -5.74
CA ALA A 36 -13.72 -15.45 -6.25
C ALA A 36 -13.69 -15.19 -7.76
N GLU A 37 -14.66 -15.69 -8.51
CA GLU A 37 -14.72 -15.57 -9.98
C GLU A 37 -15.65 -14.46 -10.49
N THR A 38 -16.24 -13.65 -9.60
CA THR A 38 -17.16 -12.56 -9.96
C THR A 38 -16.55 -11.19 -9.60
N ALA A 39 -17.17 -10.09 -10.05
CA ALA A 39 -16.83 -8.71 -9.68
C ALA A 39 -16.69 -8.46 -8.15
N TRP A 40 -17.19 -9.37 -7.31
CA TRP A 40 -17.02 -9.38 -5.85
C TRP A 40 -15.57 -9.60 -5.40
N SER A 41 -14.68 -10.12 -6.25
CA SER A 41 -13.24 -10.26 -5.97
C SER A 41 -12.50 -8.91 -5.82
N LEU A 42 -13.07 -7.82 -6.35
CA LEU A 42 -12.53 -6.46 -6.15
C LEU A 42 -12.89 -5.87 -4.78
N LEU A 43 -13.79 -6.51 -4.03
CA LEU A 43 -14.27 -5.95 -2.77
C LEU A 43 -13.19 -5.90 -1.68
N PRO A 44 -12.38 -6.94 -1.43
CA PRO A 44 -11.33 -6.87 -0.40
C PRO A 44 -10.28 -5.77 -0.67
N PRO A 45 -9.75 -5.58 -1.90
CA PRO A 45 -8.89 -4.45 -2.22
C PRO A 45 -9.55 -3.08 -2.00
N VAL A 46 -10.80 -2.91 -2.41
CA VAL A 46 -11.53 -1.64 -2.24
C VAL A 46 -11.73 -1.34 -0.75
N ILE A 47 -12.06 -2.35 0.06
CA ILE A 47 -12.18 -2.22 1.51
C ILE A 47 -10.86 -1.77 2.11
N ALA A 48 -9.74 -2.39 1.73
CA ALA A 48 -8.41 -2.03 2.22
C ALA A 48 -8.06 -0.57 1.91
N ILE A 49 -8.29 -0.11 0.67
CA ILE A 49 -8.01 1.25 0.23
C ILE A 49 -8.88 2.27 0.96
N VAL A 50 -10.19 2.02 1.03
CA VAL A 50 -11.13 2.93 1.69
C VAL A 50 -10.82 3.04 3.19
N LEU A 51 -10.51 1.91 3.85
CA LEU A 51 -10.05 1.91 5.24
C LEU A 51 -8.74 2.69 5.39
N ALA A 52 -7.76 2.52 4.51
CA ALA A 52 -6.48 3.20 4.60
C ALA A 52 -6.63 4.73 4.52
N LEU A 53 -7.48 5.21 3.61
CA LEU A 53 -7.75 6.63 3.44
C LEU A 53 -8.49 7.25 4.64
N VAL A 54 -9.41 6.51 5.26
CA VAL A 54 -10.24 7.01 6.36
C VAL A 54 -9.58 6.87 7.74
N SER A 55 -8.93 5.73 7.98
CA SER A 55 -8.18 5.46 9.22
C SER A 55 -6.88 6.25 9.27
N LYS A 56 -6.31 6.60 8.11
CA LYS A 56 -4.93 7.09 7.96
C LYS A 56 -3.88 6.11 8.50
N GLU A 57 -4.24 4.82 8.59
CA GLU A 57 -3.38 3.72 9.01
C GLU A 57 -3.35 2.66 7.90
N ALA A 58 -2.32 2.68 7.06
CA ALA A 58 -2.20 1.77 5.92
C ALA A 58 -2.03 0.30 6.37
N TYR A 59 -1.20 0.04 7.38
CA TYR A 59 -0.92 -1.32 7.86
C TYR A 59 -2.16 -2.02 8.42
N SER A 60 -2.89 -1.35 9.33
CA SER A 60 -4.12 -1.87 9.92
C SER A 60 -5.18 -2.15 8.84
N SER A 61 -5.29 -1.26 7.86
CA SER A 61 -6.28 -1.37 6.77
C SER A 61 -5.95 -2.48 5.78
N LEU A 62 -4.66 -2.65 5.44
CA LEU A 62 -4.19 -3.75 4.61
C LEU A 62 -4.46 -5.10 5.27
N PHE A 63 -4.17 -5.23 6.58
CA PHE A 63 -4.44 -6.45 7.33
C PHE A 63 -5.93 -6.84 7.30
N ILE A 64 -6.83 -5.87 7.53
CA ILE A 64 -8.27 -6.10 7.46
C ILE A 64 -8.67 -6.54 6.04
N GLY A 65 -8.11 -5.90 5.00
CA GLY A 65 -8.36 -6.30 3.61
C GLY A 65 -7.94 -7.74 3.30
N VAL A 66 -6.78 -8.17 3.79
CA VAL A 66 -6.29 -9.55 3.64
C VAL A 66 -7.19 -10.55 4.35
N VAL A 67 -7.63 -10.25 5.59
CA VAL A 67 -8.55 -11.10 6.35
C VAL A 67 -9.91 -11.22 5.64
N VAL A 68 -10.45 -10.09 5.13
CA VAL A 68 -11.69 -10.10 4.36
C VAL A 68 -11.53 -10.91 3.07
N GLY A 69 -10.40 -10.78 2.36
CA GLY A 69 -10.09 -11.57 1.18
C GLY A 69 -10.03 -13.08 1.47
N ALA A 70 -9.36 -13.47 2.55
CA ALA A 70 -9.26 -14.87 2.96
C ALA A 70 -10.62 -15.46 3.40
N LEU A 71 -11.49 -14.66 4.02
CA LEU A 71 -12.85 -15.08 4.34
C LEU A 71 -13.70 -15.31 3.08
N PHE A 72 -13.47 -14.51 2.03
CA PHE A 72 -14.18 -14.64 0.76
C PHE A 72 -13.75 -15.89 -0.02
N THR A 73 -12.47 -16.27 0.04
CA THR A 73 -11.96 -17.48 -0.63
C THR A 73 -12.36 -18.77 0.10
N THR A 74 -12.62 -18.71 1.41
CA THR A 74 -12.89 -19.89 2.25
C THR A 74 -14.36 -20.07 2.64
N ASN A 75 -15.29 -19.39 1.96
CA ASN A 75 -16.73 -19.43 2.25
C ASN A 75 -17.07 -19.10 3.73
N PHE A 76 -16.39 -18.12 4.32
CA PHE A 76 -16.59 -17.67 5.71
C PHE A 76 -16.27 -18.73 6.79
N ALA A 77 -15.46 -19.74 6.49
CA ALA A 77 -14.93 -20.67 7.49
C ALA A 77 -13.74 -20.03 8.24
N PRO A 78 -13.85 -19.66 9.53
CA PRO A 78 -12.83 -18.86 10.22
C PRO A 78 -11.50 -19.60 10.41
N VAL A 79 -11.52 -20.92 10.57
CA VAL A 79 -10.30 -21.73 10.71
C VAL A 79 -9.55 -21.83 9.39
N ALA A 80 -10.27 -22.08 8.29
CA ALA A 80 -9.68 -22.14 6.95
C ALA A 80 -9.20 -20.76 6.48
N ALA A 81 -9.92 -19.69 6.82
CA ALA A 81 -9.49 -18.33 6.51
C ALA A 81 -8.17 -17.97 7.21
N LEU A 82 -7.99 -18.38 8.47
CA LEU A 82 -6.73 -18.14 9.18
C LEU A 82 -5.58 -18.90 8.52
N ASP A 83 -5.81 -20.14 8.11
CA ASP A 83 -4.85 -20.96 7.38
C ASP A 83 -4.46 -20.31 6.05
N ALA A 84 -5.44 -19.80 5.30
CA ALA A 84 -5.22 -19.09 4.05
C ALA A 84 -4.46 -17.77 4.23
N VAL A 85 -4.71 -16.99 5.30
CA VAL A 85 -3.95 -15.77 5.58
C VAL A 85 -2.47 -16.08 5.86
N VAL A 86 -2.21 -17.11 6.65
CA VAL A 86 -0.86 -17.39 7.17
C VAL A 86 -0.05 -18.23 6.18
N ASN A 87 -0.56 -19.39 5.79
CA ASN A 87 0.20 -20.35 4.97
C ASN A 87 0.16 -19.98 3.48
N GLU A 88 -1.02 -19.72 2.94
CA GLU A 88 -1.18 -19.40 1.52
C GLU A 88 -0.88 -17.93 1.19
N GLY A 89 -1.11 -17.03 2.15
CA GLY A 89 -0.84 -15.60 2.02
C GLY A 89 0.59 -15.27 2.43
N LEU A 90 0.83 -15.17 3.74
CA LEU A 90 2.06 -14.58 4.27
C LEU A 90 3.30 -15.41 3.97
N ILE A 91 3.28 -16.71 4.24
CA ILE A 91 4.45 -17.59 4.06
C ILE A 91 4.79 -17.74 2.58
N ALA A 92 3.79 -18.02 1.74
CA ALA A 92 3.99 -18.15 0.29
C ALA A 92 4.50 -16.83 -0.33
N ALA A 93 3.92 -15.68 0.06
CA ALA A 93 4.36 -14.38 -0.46
C ALA A 93 5.82 -14.07 -0.09
N ILE A 94 6.26 -14.42 1.12
CA ILE A 94 7.67 -14.24 1.52
C ILE A 94 8.59 -15.18 0.74
N ALA A 95 8.18 -16.45 0.57
CA ALA A 95 8.99 -17.44 -0.13
C ALA A 95 9.21 -17.06 -1.61
N ASP A 96 8.16 -16.62 -2.30
CA ASP A 96 8.24 -16.29 -3.73
C ASP A 96 8.88 -14.92 -4.00
N ASN A 97 8.80 -13.98 -3.05
CA ASN A 97 9.29 -12.60 -3.23
C ASN A 97 10.59 -12.30 -2.47
N ALA A 98 11.29 -13.32 -1.95
CA ALA A 98 12.56 -13.14 -1.22
C ALA A 98 13.62 -12.35 -2.01
N GLY A 99 13.62 -12.45 -3.35
CA GLY A 99 14.51 -11.68 -4.21
C GLY A 99 14.29 -10.16 -4.12
N ILE A 100 13.04 -9.71 -3.98
CA ILE A 100 12.71 -8.29 -3.81
C ILE A 100 13.21 -7.79 -2.46
N PHE A 101 13.01 -8.55 -1.38
CA PHE A 101 13.55 -8.19 -0.06
C PHE A 101 15.07 -8.00 -0.08
N LEU A 102 15.80 -8.93 -0.72
CA LEU A 102 17.25 -8.82 -0.87
C LEU A 102 17.64 -7.59 -1.70
N PHE A 103 16.93 -7.33 -2.79
CA PHE A 103 17.16 -6.17 -3.65
C PHE A 103 16.97 -4.85 -2.89
N LEU A 104 15.88 -4.70 -2.11
CA LEU A 104 15.60 -3.49 -1.33
C LEU A 104 16.67 -3.23 -0.27
N VAL A 105 17.15 -4.29 0.40
CA VAL A 105 18.23 -4.17 1.39
C VAL A 105 19.53 -3.72 0.72
N LEU A 106 19.92 -4.34 -0.40
CA LEU A 106 21.13 -3.96 -1.14
C LEU A 106 21.05 -2.53 -1.66
N LEU A 107 19.90 -2.13 -2.20
CA LEU A 107 19.67 -0.76 -2.67
C LEU A 107 19.77 0.23 -1.51
N GLY A 108 19.15 -0.08 -0.36
CA GLY A 108 19.27 0.72 0.86
C GLY A 108 20.72 0.91 1.32
N ILE A 109 21.54 -0.14 1.24
CA ILE A 109 22.99 -0.07 1.56
C ILE A 109 23.71 0.84 0.58
N ILE A 110 23.46 0.73 -0.74
CA ILE A 110 24.09 1.58 -1.75
C ILE A 110 23.72 3.05 -1.51
N VAL A 111 22.44 3.35 -1.26
CA VAL A 111 21.97 4.71 -0.98
C VAL A 111 22.62 5.27 0.29
N ALA A 112 22.71 4.47 1.36
CA ALA A 112 23.38 4.87 2.60
C ALA A 112 24.88 5.14 2.39
N LEU A 113 25.57 4.31 1.60
CA LEU A 113 26.98 4.51 1.26
C LEU A 113 27.20 5.77 0.41
N VAL A 114 26.36 6.01 -0.60
CA VAL A 114 26.44 7.23 -1.42
C VAL A 114 26.20 8.48 -0.58
N ASN A 115 25.24 8.42 0.36
CA ASN A 115 24.98 9.53 1.26
C ASN A 115 26.15 9.78 2.23
N ALA A 116 26.72 8.71 2.80
CA ALA A 116 27.89 8.78 3.68
C ALA A 116 29.16 9.27 2.95
N ALA A 117 29.33 8.92 1.68
CA ALA A 117 30.42 9.39 0.81
C ALA A 117 30.24 10.86 0.37
N GLY A 118 29.14 11.51 0.73
CA GLY A 118 28.87 12.90 0.37
C GLY A 118 28.32 13.11 -1.04
N GLY A 119 27.79 12.06 -1.68
CA GLY A 119 27.19 12.11 -3.02
C GLY A 119 26.04 13.10 -3.10
N SER A 120 25.12 13.09 -2.12
CA SER A 120 24.00 14.04 -2.03
C SER A 120 24.47 15.49 -1.92
N ALA A 121 25.54 15.75 -1.17
CA ALA A 121 26.10 17.09 -1.00
C ALA A 121 26.86 17.57 -2.24
N ALA A 122 27.57 16.67 -2.94
CA ALA A 122 28.21 16.99 -4.21
C ALA A 122 27.17 17.27 -5.32
N PHE A 123 26.10 16.49 -5.37
CA PHE A 123 24.99 16.70 -6.30
C PHE A 123 24.29 18.04 -6.05
N GLY A 124 24.07 18.41 -4.77
CA GLY A 124 23.52 19.73 -4.41
C GLY A 124 24.36 20.91 -4.92
N ARG A 125 25.69 20.86 -4.73
CA ARG A 125 26.62 21.89 -5.23
C ARG A 125 26.67 21.94 -6.77
N TRP A 126 26.63 20.78 -7.42
CA TRP A 126 26.54 20.72 -8.89
C TRP A 126 25.22 21.31 -9.40
N ALA A 127 24.10 20.99 -8.75
CA ALA A 127 22.79 21.51 -9.08
C ALA A 127 22.70 23.03 -8.90
N GLU A 128 23.26 23.58 -7.82
CA GLU A 128 23.28 25.03 -7.56
C GLU A 128 24.04 25.82 -8.66
N THR A 129 25.11 25.23 -9.20
CA THR A 129 25.92 25.89 -10.24
C THR A 129 25.35 25.74 -11.65
N HIS A 130 24.62 24.65 -11.94
CA HIS A 130 24.07 24.34 -13.28
C HIS A 130 22.60 24.74 -13.45
N ILE A 131 21.80 24.74 -12.38
CA ILE A 131 20.37 25.07 -12.42
C ILE A 131 20.19 26.51 -11.95
N LYS A 132 20.00 27.42 -12.91
CA LYS A 132 19.87 28.87 -12.64
C LYS A 132 18.43 29.38 -12.64
N THR A 133 17.46 28.55 -12.98
CA THR A 133 16.06 28.95 -13.14
C THR A 133 15.13 28.06 -12.31
N HIS A 134 14.05 28.64 -11.80
CA HIS A 134 13.04 27.93 -11.01
C HIS A 134 12.37 26.81 -11.81
N ALA A 135 12.12 27.04 -13.11
CA ALA A 135 11.60 26.03 -14.02
C ALA A 135 12.60 24.90 -14.28
N GLY A 136 13.90 25.21 -14.37
CA GLY A 136 14.96 24.21 -14.52
C GLY A 136 15.09 23.30 -13.29
N ALA A 137 14.89 23.84 -12.08
CA ALA A 137 14.90 23.07 -10.84
C ALA A 137 13.73 22.07 -10.79
N GLN A 138 12.51 22.53 -11.13
CA GLN A 138 11.32 21.67 -11.18
C GLN A 138 11.43 20.59 -12.26
N PHE A 139 12.02 20.89 -13.42
CA PHE A 139 12.19 19.92 -14.49
C PHE A 139 13.28 18.87 -14.17
N ALA A 140 14.37 19.29 -13.53
CA ALA A 140 15.42 18.39 -13.06
C ALA A 140 14.92 17.43 -11.98
N THR A 141 14.13 17.91 -11.00
CA THR A 141 13.53 17.04 -9.98
C THR A 141 12.49 16.08 -10.56
N PHE A 142 11.71 16.53 -11.57
CA PHE A 142 10.79 15.65 -12.30
C PHE A 142 11.52 14.53 -13.04
N ILE A 143 12.55 14.86 -13.82
CA ILE A 143 13.35 13.86 -14.54
C ILE A 143 14.05 12.91 -13.57
N LEU A 144 14.61 13.43 -12.47
CA LEU A 144 15.24 12.60 -11.44
C LEU A 144 14.22 11.64 -10.79
N GLY A 145 13.00 12.11 -10.52
CA GLY A 145 11.91 11.27 -10.00
C GLY A 145 11.51 10.16 -10.98
N VAL A 146 11.47 10.45 -12.28
CA VAL A 146 11.20 9.44 -13.33
C VAL A 146 12.35 8.43 -13.47
N LEU A 147 13.61 8.90 -13.42
CA LEU A 147 14.79 8.02 -13.43
C LEU A 147 14.85 7.07 -12.23
N ILE A 148 14.43 7.58 -11.07
CA ILE A 148 14.35 6.83 -9.81
C ILE A 148 13.11 5.91 -9.77
N PHE A 149 12.12 6.11 -10.65
CA PHE A 149 10.90 5.30 -10.78
C PHE A 149 11.13 3.92 -11.42
N ILE A 150 12.38 3.47 -11.53
CA ILE A 150 12.69 2.12 -12.03
C ILE A 150 12.14 1.02 -11.12
N ASP A 151 11.86 1.35 -9.85
CA ASP A 151 11.30 0.46 -8.84
C ASP A 151 10.23 1.21 -8.01
N ASP A 152 9.05 0.60 -7.85
CA ASP A 152 7.89 1.16 -7.15
C ASP A 152 8.12 1.29 -5.64
N TYR A 153 8.94 0.41 -5.05
CA TYR A 153 9.35 0.52 -3.65
C TYR A 153 10.34 1.66 -3.44
N PHE A 154 11.31 1.85 -4.34
CA PHE A 154 12.30 2.93 -4.22
C PHE A 154 11.67 4.32 -4.37
N ASN A 155 10.71 4.50 -5.28
CA ASN A 155 10.00 5.76 -5.43
C ASN A 155 9.22 6.14 -4.16
N CYS A 156 8.50 5.19 -3.55
CA CYS A 156 7.77 5.47 -2.31
C CYS A 156 8.71 5.86 -1.16
N LEU A 157 9.91 5.25 -1.09
CA LEU A 157 10.90 5.55 -0.05
C LEU A 157 11.62 6.89 -0.25
N THR A 158 11.84 7.32 -1.49
CA THR A 158 12.59 8.55 -1.80
C THR A 158 11.72 9.78 -2.03
N VAL A 159 10.54 9.61 -2.63
CA VAL A 159 9.65 10.72 -3.02
C VAL A 159 8.51 10.92 -2.01
N GLY A 160 8.22 9.94 -1.15
CA GLY A 160 7.22 10.10 -0.08
C GLY A 160 7.59 11.13 1.01
N SER A 161 8.84 11.63 1.00
CA SER A 161 9.40 12.56 1.98
C SER A 161 9.81 13.93 1.40
N VAL A 162 9.69 14.14 0.09
CA VAL A 162 10.11 15.39 -0.58
C VAL A 162 8.94 16.35 -0.83
#